data_AF-G9EL91-F1
#
_entry.id   AF-G9EL91-F1
#
_cell.length_a   1.000
_cell.length_b   1.000
_cell.length_c   1.000
_cell.angle_alpha   90.00
_cell.angle_beta   90.00
_cell.angle_gamma   90.00
#
_symmetry.space_group_name_H-M   'P 1'
#
loop_
_entity.id
_entity.type
_entity.pdbx_description
1 polymer ?
#
loop_
_entity_poly.entity_id
_entity_poly.type
_entity_poly.pdbx_seq_one_letter_code
_entity_poly.pdbx_strand_id
1 'polypeptide(L)'
;MMAIIENNQIMKKFIKLAPVHQTGHNCKTTAIATTDNYFSKRQGFKPMPLHKKSIAPLSIRQLAKTKGSVQGELLEIRQFSEIFADLGYETELVAVHDDFDSFKNTITNNIKNGNLVIACFAVDRRTGLPTTHYERDNEHAAILHGFDETTGQLDMTHWDEHRKTTMLDFYNSSMSLLEQRNPEYYVNIKHKDNEKKYDLISAQTGISFPSGIPTGTSIKKSLVPAPQSGFRGKLLVIKQPQLQNILAARNRLLIGDHKEIIIKLLENIKIKTDELIKKGNKKNKPFYDYQKAGKAALKLDKQLTAAAKQFLDDDELTLEEFKHQCETAINAAKPEFAKHRGWHQINSTLRTFLEVLAILSIVPAIMVAIGTKRGYQGIFFKTPKTDAAEKIESFMENLNKLR
;
A
#
# COMPACT_ATOMS: atom_id res chain seq x y z
N MET A 1 53.13 37.61 -9.57
CA MET A 1 52.13 37.21 -8.56
C MET A 1 50.80 37.06 -9.30
N MET A 2 50.47 35.86 -9.75
CA MET A 2 49.22 35.62 -10.50
C MET A 2 48.07 35.50 -9.51
N ALA A 3 47.11 36.44 -9.57
CA ALA A 3 45.86 36.34 -8.84
C ALA A 3 45.08 35.15 -9.36
N ILE A 4 44.89 34.14 -8.51
CA ILE A 4 43.93 33.06 -8.76
C ILE A 4 42.55 33.72 -8.67
N ILE A 5 41.97 34.01 -9.83
CA ILE A 5 40.56 34.38 -9.92
C ILE A 5 39.79 33.10 -9.61
N GLU A 6 39.44 32.91 -8.34
CA GLU A 6 38.48 31.89 -7.95
C GLU A 6 37.17 32.21 -8.65
N ASN A 7 36.89 31.42 -9.70
CA ASN A 7 35.60 31.38 -10.36
C ASN A 7 34.57 31.06 -9.27
N ASN A 8 33.88 32.09 -8.78
CA ASN A 8 32.78 31.99 -7.81
C ASN A 8 31.60 31.26 -8.50
N GLN A 9 31.77 29.95 -8.59
CA GLN A 9 30.95 28.98 -9.27
C GLN A 9 29.63 28.85 -8.51
N ILE A 10 28.56 29.34 -9.13
CA ILE A 10 27.16 28.97 -8.90
C ILE A 10 26.75 29.02 -7.41
N MET A 11 26.44 30.23 -6.92
CA MET A 11 25.78 30.49 -5.63
C MET A 11 24.31 30.04 -5.55
N LYS A 12 23.78 29.48 -6.65
CA LYS A 12 22.39 28.99 -6.75
C LYS A 12 22.35 27.48 -7.00
N LYS A 13 21.77 26.73 -6.07
CA LYS A 13 21.54 25.28 -6.25
C LYS A 13 20.05 24.99 -6.33
N PHE A 14 19.68 24.11 -7.24
CA PHE A 14 18.28 23.78 -7.50
C PHE A 14 18.16 22.32 -7.92
N ILE A 15 17.26 21.59 -7.27
CA ILE A 15 16.85 20.24 -7.59
C ILE A 15 15.49 20.34 -8.29
N LYS A 16 15.43 19.90 -9.55
CA LYS A 16 14.18 19.92 -10.32
C LYS A 16 13.24 18.81 -9.84
N LEU A 17 12.11 19.20 -9.24
CA LEU A 17 11.05 18.29 -8.84
C LEU A 17 9.91 18.30 -9.88
N ALA A 18 9.12 17.22 -9.89
CA ALA A 18 7.84 17.16 -10.59
C ALA A 18 6.74 17.00 -9.53
N PRO A 19 5.98 18.06 -9.21
CA PRO A 19 4.97 18.01 -8.16
C PRO A 19 3.93 16.92 -8.42
N VAL A 20 3.50 16.23 -7.37
CA VAL A 20 2.39 15.27 -7.42
C VAL A 20 1.11 15.98 -7.02
N HIS A 21 0.04 15.84 -7.82
CA HIS A 21 -1.25 16.49 -7.56
C HIS A 21 -1.83 16.15 -6.17
N GLN A 22 -2.18 17.19 -5.40
CA GLN A 22 -2.81 17.13 -4.09
C GLN A 22 -4.33 17.08 -4.21
N THR A 23 -4.98 16.25 -3.38
CA THR A 23 -6.45 16.23 -3.28
C THR A 23 -6.89 16.27 -1.82
N GLY A 24 -7.55 17.36 -1.43
CA GLY A 24 -8.02 17.57 -0.06
C GLY A 24 -6.89 17.85 0.96
N HIS A 25 -7.11 17.41 2.20
CA HIS A 25 -6.20 17.61 3.34
C HIS A 25 -5.15 16.50 3.42
N ASN A 26 -4.22 16.49 2.46
CA ASN A 26 -3.19 15.47 2.36
C ASN A 26 -1.82 16.02 1.94
N CYS A 27 -1.57 17.31 2.15
CA CYS A 27 -0.35 18.02 1.73
C CYS A 27 0.94 17.33 2.20
N LYS A 28 0.94 16.79 3.41
CA LYS A 28 2.07 16.06 4.02
C LYS A 28 2.38 14.77 3.27
N THR A 29 1.36 13.95 2.98
CA THR A 29 1.54 12.75 2.15
C THR A 29 1.86 13.07 0.69
N THR A 30 1.38 14.21 0.17
CA THR A 30 1.75 14.68 -1.16
C THR A 30 3.22 15.07 -1.24
N ALA A 31 3.77 15.69 -0.20
CA ALA A 31 5.20 15.96 -0.10
C ALA A 31 6.01 14.64 -0.11
N ILE A 32 5.58 13.63 0.66
CA ILE A 32 6.21 12.30 0.63
C ILE A 32 6.16 11.68 -0.79
N ALA A 33 4.98 11.70 -1.43
CA ALA A 33 4.81 11.15 -2.77
C ALA A 33 5.64 11.89 -3.84
N THR A 34 5.79 13.21 -3.70
CA THR A 34 6.59 14.03 -4.61
C THR A 34 8.09 13.74 -4.45
N THR A 35 8.56 13.61 -3.20
CA THR A 35 9.94 13.15 -2.90
C THR A 35 10.20 11.77 -3.49
N ASP A 36 9.27 10.84 -3.30
CA ASP A 36 9.39 9.48 -3.82
C ASP A 36 9.44 9.46 -5.36
N ASN A 37 8.57 10.22 -6.02
CA ASN A 37 8.54 10.39 -7.47
C ASN A 37 9.84 10.99 -8.03
N TYR A 38 10.49 11.89 -7.29
CA TYR A 38 11.78 12.44 -7.68
C TYR A 38 12.87 11.36 -7.67
N PHE A 39 13.04 10.66 -6.55
CA PHE A 39 14.08 9.63 -6.43
C PHE A 39 13.80 8.43 -7.33
N SER A 40 12.54 8.07 -7.55
CA SER A 40 12.15 6.97 -8.44
C SER A 40 12.61 7.18 -9.87
N LYS A 41 12.43 8.40 -10.40
CA LYS A 41 12.90 8.77 -11.75
C LYS A 41 14.41 8.75 -11.84
N ARG A 42 15.10 9.20 -10.79
CA ARG A 42 16.57 9.27 -10.75
C ARG A 42 17.22 7.90 -10.65
N GLN A 43 16.58 6.94 -9.96
CA GLN A 43 17.16 5.62 -9.69
C GLN A 43 16.52 4.48 -10.48
N GLY A 44 15.50 4.76 -11.30
CA GLY A 44 14.88 3.76 -12.16
C GLY A 44 13.95 2.78 -11.44
N PHE A 45 13.19 3.23 -10.44
CA PHE A 45 12.13 2.44 -9.82
C PHE A 45 10.74 3.06 -10.00
N LYS A 46 9.68 2.27 -9.79
CA LYS A 46 8.29 2.74 -9.88
C LYS A 46 7.90 3.49 -8.61
N PRO A 47 7.42 4.75 -8.65
CA PRO A 47 7.06 5.46 -7.43
C PRO A 47 5.80 4.88 -6.75
N MET A 48 5.73 5.05 -5.44
CA MET A 48 4.54 4.72 -4.64
C MET A 48 3.48 5.80 -4.89
N PRO A 49 2.27 5.44 -5.35
CA PRO A 49 1.26 6.44 -5.64
C PRO A 49 0.73 7.09 -4.36
N LEU A 50 0.30 8.36 -4.45
CA LEU A 50 -0.35 9.07 -3.34
C LEU A 50 -1.64 8.37 -2.89
N HIS A 51 -2.49 7.99 -3.85
CA HIS A 51 -3.76 7.29 -3.62
C HIS A 51 -3.70 5.87 -4.17
N LYS A 52 -4.35 4.93 -3.46
CA LYS A 52 -4.49 3.54 -3.92
C LYS A 52 -5.24 3.54 -5.25
N LYS A 53 -4.60 3.02 -6.29
CA LYS A 53 -5.22 2.70 -7.58
C LYS A 53 -5.69 1.25 -7.53
N SER A 54 -6.67 0.86 -8.33
CA SER A 54 -7.18 -0.53 -8.38
C SER A 54 -6.09 -1.59 -8.61
N ILE A 55 -5.01 -1.19 -9.30
CA ILE A 55 -3.88 -2.07 -9.66
C ILE A 55 -2.70 -1.93 -8.68
N ALA A 56 -2.67 -0.90 -7.83
CA ALA A 56 -1.58 -0.69 -6.89
C ALA A 56 -1.92 -1.32 -5.53
N PRO A 57 -1.09 -2.23 -5.00
CA PRO A 57 -1.36 -2.87 -3.71
C PRO A 57 -1.34 -1.83 -2.57
N LEU A 58 -0.42 -0.87 -2.64
CA LEU A 58 -0.21 0.14 -1.59
C LEU A 58 -0.19 1.58 -2.14
N SER A 59 -0.31 2.53 -1.21
CA SER A 59 -0.19 3.97 -1.47
C SER A 59 0.35 4.70 -0.25
N ILE A 60 0.94 5.87 -0.45
CA ILE A 60 1.45 6.72 0.65
C ILE A 60 0.34 7.02 1.67
N ARG A 61 -0.89 7.31 1.19
CA ARG A 61 -2.04 7.53 2.07
C ARG A 61 -2.41 6.28 2.90
N GLN A 62 -2.23 5.08 2.36
CA GLN A 62 -2.46 3.85 3.11
C GLN A 62 -1.40 3.68 4.21
N LEU A 63 -0.12 3.95 3.91
CA LEU A 63 0.94 3.96 4.91
C LEU A 63 0.68 5.00 6.01
N ALA A 64 0.23 6.21 5.65
CA ALA A 64 -0.16 7.21 6.64
C ALA A 64 -1.24 6.69 7.63
N LYS A 65 -2.18 5.88 7.15
CA LYS A 65 -3.22 5.28 8.00
C LYS A 65 -2.67 4.23 8.95
N THR A 66 -1.66 3.46 8.55
CA THR A 66 -1.00 2.50 9.47
C THR A 66 -0.28 3.24 10.59
N LYS A 67 0.12 4.50 10.37
CA LYS A 67 0.69 5.40 11.38
C LYS A 67 -0.37 6.25 12.13
N GLY A 68 -1.64 5.86 12.10
CA GLY A 68 -2.71 6.51 12.87
C GLY A 68 -3.38 7.72 12.20
N SER A 69 -3.09 7.99 10.92
CA SER A 69 -3.89 8.95 10.15
C SER A 69 -5.30 8.43 9.84
N VAL A 70 -6.30 9.30 9.84
CA VAL A 70 -7.67 8.93 9.44
C VAL A 70 -7.85 9.05 7.93
N GLN A 71 -7.45 10.18 7.36
CA GLN A 71 -7.70 10.52 5.96
C GLN A 71 -6.44 10.74 5.11
N GLY A 72 -5.24 10.57 5.67
CA GLY A 72 -3.96 10.85 5.02
C GLY A 72 -3.19 12.00 5.66
N GLU A 73 -3.86 12.85 6.45
CA GLU A 73 -3.19 13.93 7.18
C GLU A 73 -2.31 13.40 8.31
N LEU A 74 -1.11 13.96 8.45
CA LEU A 74 -0.14 13.61 9.50
C LEU A 74 -0.11 14.72 10.56
N LEU A 75 -0.18 14.34 11.83
CA LEU A 75 -0.21 15.29 12.95
C LEU A 75 1.14 15.40 13.67
N GLU A 76 2.07 14.48 13.41
CA GLU A 76 3.36 14.41 14.09
C GLU A 76 4.51 14.25 13.10
N ILE A 77 5.66 14.85 13.40
CA ILE A 77 6.85 14.75 12.55
C ILE A 77 7.38 13.32 12.43
N ARG A 78 7.26 12.51 13.50
CA ARG A 78 7.70 11.10 13.49
C ARG A 78 6.99 10.27 12.43
N GLN A 79 5.72 10.60 12.11
CA GLN A 79 4.97 9.86 11.10
C GLN A 79 5.61 10.01 9.72
N PHE A 80 6.24 11.16 9.43
CA PHE A 80 7.01 11.29 8.19
C PHE A 80 8.20 10.34 8.18
N SER A 81 9.04 10.38 9.23
CA SER A 81 10.22 9.51 9.34
C SER A 81 9.85 8.03 9.24
N GLU A 82 8.79 7.60 9.91
CA GLU A 82 8.30 6.22 9.87
C GLU A 82 7.82 5.82 8.47
N ILE A 83 7.09 6.69 7.76
CA ILE A 83 6.65 6.40 6.38
C ILE A 83 7.84 6.36 5.42
N PHE A 84 8.82 7.25 5.56
CA PHE A 84 10.04 7.22 4.76
C PHE A 84 10.87 5.97 5.03
N ALA A 85 10.98 5.54 6.28
CA ALA A 85 11.63 4.29 6.67
C ALA A 85 10.93 3.07 6.06
N ASP A 86 9.59 3.02 6.11
CA ASP A 86 8.79 1.98 5.45
C ASP A 86 9.08 1.91 3.94
N LEU A 87 9.35 3.05 3.31
CA LEU A 87 9.68 3.14 1.88
C LEU A 87 11.17 2.85 1.57
N GLY A 88 12.02 2.69 2.58
CA GLY A 88 13.45 2.39 2.46
C GLY A 88 14.38 3.60 2.41
N TYR A 89 13.89 4.79 2.78
CA TYR A 89 14.71 6.00 2.86
C TYR A 89 15.35 6.15 4.24
N GLU A 90 16.58 6.66 4.24
CA GLU A 90 17.21 7.19 5.44
C GLU A 90 16.76 8.65 5.64
N THR A 91 16.40 8.98 6.88
CA THR A 91 15.99 10.34 7.25
C THR A 91 16.70 10.82 8.48
N GLU A 92 16.97 12.12 8.53
CA GLU A 92 17.51 12.80 9.70
C GLU A 92 16.53 13.90 10.11
N LEU A 93 16.13 13.91 11.38
CA LEU A 93 15.28 14.95 11.95
C LEU A 93 16.17 15.99 12.64
N VAL A 94 16.11 17.23 12.18
CA VAL A 94 16.84 18.36 12.75
C VAL A 94 15.85 19.35 13.34
N ALA A 95 16.00 19.67 14.63
CA ALA A 95 15.25 20.72 15.30
C ALA A 95 16.11 21.99 15.38
N VAL A 96 15.55 23.13 14.98
CA VAL A 96 16.29 24.40 14.82
C VAL A 96 15.60 25.53 15.60
N HIS A 97 15.29 25.28 16.86
CA HIS A 97 14.57 26.23 17.71
C HIS A 97 15.38 27.52 17.90
N ASP A 98 14.81 28.63 17.45
CA ASP A 98 15.37 29.98 17.61
C ASP A 98 16.78 30.18 17.01
N ASP A 99 17.18 29.32 16.07
CA ASP A 99 18.49 29.36 15.39
C ASP A 99 18.33 29.41 13.86
N PHE A 100 18.25 30.63 13.33
CA PHE A 100 18.11 30.88 11.90
C PHE A 100 19.33 30.42 11.09
N ASP A 101 20.53 30.56 11.64
CA ASP A 101 21.76 30.19 10.93
C ASP A 101 21.86 28.66 10.80
N SER A 102 21.53 27.91 11.85
CA SER A 102 21.43 26.44 11.79
C SER A 102 20.35 25.98 10.81
N PHE A 103 19.19 26.64 10.80
CA PHE A 103 18.13 26.39 9.81
C PHE A 103 18.64 26.57 8.37
N LYS A 104 19.25 27.73 8.09
CA LYS A 104 19.80 28.07 6.78
C LYS A 104 20.88 27.06 6.38
N ASN A 105 21.85 26.80 7.24
CA ASN A 105 22.97 25.90 6.97
C ASN A 105 22.51 24.45 6.74
N THR A 106 21.53 23.98 7.51
CA THR A 106 20.97 22.63 7.34
C THR A 106 20.34 22.47 5.95
N ILE A 107 19.56 23.45 5.51
CA ILE A 107 18.91 23.43 4.18
C ILE A 107 19.95 23.49 3.07
N THR A 108 20.86 24.47 3.11
CA THR A 108 21.82 24.70 2.02
C THR A 108 22.78 23.52 1.87
N ASN A 109 23.32 23.00 2.97
CA ASN A 109 24.24 21.86 2.94
C ASN A 109 23.56 20.59 2.41
N ASN A 110 22.32 20.32 2.80
CA ASN A 110 21.60 19.13 2.32
C ASN A 110 21.22 19.23 0.84
N ILE A 111 20.75 20.39 0.37
CA ILE A 111 20.47 20.59 -1.06
C ILE A 111 21.76 20.51 -1.89
N LYS A 112 22.89 21.05 -1.42
CA LYS A 112 24.22 20.90 -2.07
C LYS A 112 24.62 19.44 -2.21
N ASN A 113 24.31 18.62 -1.19
CA ASN A 113 24.54 17.18 -1.19
C ASN A 113 23.46 16.38 -1.94
N GLY A 114 22.53 17.04 -2.64
CA GLY A 114 21.46 16.40 -3.41
C GLY A 114 20.41 15.68 -2.56
N ASN A 115 20.36 15.96 -1.25
CA ASN A 115 19.28 15.55 -0.37
C ASN A 115 18.08 16.50 -0.54
N LEU A 116 16.89 16.02 -0.18
CA LEU A 116 15.69 16.86 -0.11
C LEU A 116 15.38 17.18 1.35
N VAL A 117 14.80 18.34 1.61
CA VAL A 117 14.39 18.74 2.96
C VAL A 117 12.88 18.98 2.95
N ILE A 118 12.17 18.40 3.91
CA ILE A 118 10.75 18.65 4.13
C ILE A 118 10.59 19.43 5.43
N ALA A 119 9.77 20.47 5.39
CA ALA A 119 9.42 21.27 6.55
C ALA A 119 7.94 21.64 6.48
N CYS A 120 7.33 21.89 7.64
CA CYS A 120 6.00 22.50 7.69
C CYS A 120 6.10 23.97 8.08
N PHE A 121 5.13 24.74 7.62
CA PHE A 121 5.03 26.18 7.81
C PHE A 121 3.56 26.64 7.79
N ALA A 122 3.28 27.82 8.31
CA ALA A 122 1.96 28.44 8.21
C ALA A 122 1.82 29.16 6.86
N VAL A 123 0.80 28.83 6.08
CA VAL A 123 0.61 29.39 4.74
C VAL A 123 -0.47 30.48 4.72
N ASP A 124 -0.22 31.58 4.02
CA ASP A 124 -1.30 32.46 3.58
C ASP A 124 -2.09 31.73 2.50
N ARG A 125 -3.34 31.35 2.83
CA ARG A 125 -4.17 30.53 1.94
C ARG A 125 -4.54 31.20 0.63
N ARG A 126 -4.44 32.53 0.54
CA ARG A 126 -4.73 33.29 -0.69
C ARG A 126 -3.54 33.28 -1.64
N THR A 127 -2.32 33.35 -1.12
CA THR A 127 -1.11 33.52 -1.93
C THR A 127 -0.29 32.24 -2.07
N GLY A 128 -0.49 31.28 -1.16
CA GLY A 128 0.36 30.11 -1.01
C GLY A 128 1.76 30.45 -0.52
N LEU A 129 1.98 31.63 0.07
CA LEU A 129 3.30 32.03 0.59
C LEU A 129 3.35 31.89 2.12
N PRO A 130 4.55 31.84 2.72
CA PRO A 130 4.68 31.78 4.17
C PRO A 130 4.03 32.99 4.88
N THR A 131 3.42 32.74 6.03
CA THR A 131 2.89 33.77 6.93
C THR A 131 3.28 33.46 8.38
N THR A 132 3.34 34.48 9.24
CA THR A 132 3.52 34.32 10.69
C THR A 132 2.19 34.18 11.44
N HIS A 133 1.06 34.44 10.76
CA HIS A 133 -0.27 34.26 11.32
C HIS A 133 -0.70 32.79 11.22
N TYR A 134 -0.49 32.04 12.30
CA TYR A 134 -0.87 30.63 12.36
C TYR A 134 -2.36 30.46 12.68
N GLU A 135 -3.03 29.68 11.85
CA GLU A 135 -4.38 29.18 12.09
C GLU A 135 -4.37 27.66 11.94
N ARG A 136 -5.31 26.99 12.62
CA ARG A 136 -5.31 25.52 12.68
C ARG A 136 -5.26 24.84 11.31
N ASP A 137 -5.90 25.43 10.31
CA ASP A 137 -6.10 24.89 8.96
C ASP A 137 -5.09 25.41 7.92
N ASN A 138 -4.13 26.25 8.33
CA ASN A 138 -3.12 26.80 7.43
C ASN A 138 -1.72 26.19 7.60
N GLU A 139 -1.57 25.13 8.41
CA GLU A 139 -0.34 24.34 8.47
C GLU A 139 -0.16 23.50 7.19
N HIS A 140 0.90 23.74 6.44
CA HIS A 140 1.21 22.97 5.23
C HIS A 140 2.64 22.46 5.23
N ALA A 141 2.88 21.34 4.53
CA ALA A 141 4.22 20.84 4.26
C ALA A 141 4.70 21.33 2.89
N ALA A 142 5.99 21.68 2.83
CA ALA A 142 6.70 21.95 1.60
C ALA A 142 7.97 21.10 1.49
N ILE A 143 8.35 20.80 0.26
CA ILE A 143 9.68 20.28 -0.05
C ILE A 143 10.55 21.48 -0.39
N LEU A 144 11.66 21.66 0.32
CA LEU A 144 12.67 22.68 0.06
C LEU A 144 13.72 22.05 -0.86
N HIS A 145 13.88 22.61 -2.05
CA HIS A 145 14.65 21.95 -3.12
C HIS A 145 15.54 22.89 -3.93
N GLY A 146 15.61 24.17 -3.57
CA GLY A 146 16.62 25.08 -4.11
C GLY A 146 16.83 26.30 -3.23
N PHE A 147 17.97 26.95 -3.41
CA PHE A 147 18.30 28.19 -2.73
C PHE A 147 19.25 29.04 -3.58
N ASP A 148 19.25 30.34 -3.31
CA ASP A 148 20.21 31.31 -3.82
C ASP A 148 20.83 32.06 -2.65
N GLU A 149 22.14 31.84 -2.41
CA GLU A 149 22.84 32.44 -1.27
C GLU A 149 22.94 33.96 -1.37
N THR A 150 22.95 34.49 -2.60
CA THR A 150 23.09 35.92 -2.87
C THR A 150 21.84 36.68 -2.45
N THR A 151 20.67 36.14 -2.82
CA THR A 151 19.38 36.79 -2.62
C THR A 151 18.66 36.32 -1.37
N GLY A 152 19.13 35.23 -0.74
CA GLY A 152 18.42 34.56 0.34
C GLY A 152 17.11 33.90 -0.10
N GLN A 153 16.88 33.76 -1.41
CA GLN A 153 15.69 33.12 -1.97
C GLN A 153 15.73 31.61 -1.74
N LEU A 154 14.57 31.06 -1.40
CA LEU A 154 14.31 29.64 -1.19
C LEU A 154 13.28 29.16 -2.23
N ASP A 155 13.63 28.11 -2.97
CA ASP A 155 12.72 27.41 -3.88
C ASP A 155 12.06 26.24 -3.13
N MET A 156 10.73 26.23 -3.15
CA MET A 156 9.91 25.22 -2.48
C MET A 156 8.81 24.67 -3.38
N THR A 157 8.35 23.45 -3.09
CA THR A 157 7.19 22.84 -3.73
C THR A 157 6.12 22.52 -2.69
N HIS A 158 4.92 23.08 -2.85
CA HIS A 158 3.69 22.66 -2.16
C HIS A 158 2.46 23.05 -2.99
N TRP A 159 1.32 22.40 -2.76
CA TRP A 159 0.11 22.57 -3.57
C TRP A 159 0.37 22.44 -5.06
N ASP A 160 1.18 21.43 -5.42
CA ASP A 160 1.46 21.06 -6.81
C ASP A 160 2.20 22.15 -7.62
N GLU A 161 2.65 23.19 -6.94
CA GLU A 161 3.26 24.36 -7.53
C GLU A 161 4.68 24.56 -7.01
N HIS A 162 5.55 25.02 -7.89
CA HIS A 162 6.84 25.56 -7.51
C HIS A 162 6.64 27.01 -7.06
N ARG A 163 7.15 27.32 -5.87
CA ARG A 163 7.06 28.65 -5.28
C ARG A 163 8.42 29.12 -4.81
N LYS A 164 8.51 30.43 -4.63
CA LYS A 164 9.69 31.12 -4.14
C LYS A 164 9.31 31.98 -2.96
N THR A 165 10.17 32.00 -1.96
CA THR A 165 10.07 32.85 -0.77
C THR A 165 11.48 33.20 -0.31
N THR A 166 11.63 33.94 0.79
CA THR A 166 12.93 34.14 1.43
C THR A 166 13.14 33.06 2.50
N MET A 167 14.40 32.72 2.78
CA MET A 167 14.75 31.80 3.87
C MET A 167 14.19 32.28 5.22
N LEU A 168 14.21 33.60 5.45
CA LEU A 168 13.75 34.24 6.69
C LEU A 168 12.23 34.15 6.85
N ASP A 169 11.45 34.44 5.79
CA ASP A 169 9.99 34.35 5.84
C ASP A 169 9.54 32.91 6.10
N PHE A 170 10.15 31.94 5.43
CA PHE A 170 9.84 30.53 5.65
C PHE A 170 10.21 30.10 7.08
N TYR A 171 11.37 30.51 7.59
CA TYR A 171 11.80 30.23 8.96
C TYR A 171 10.79 30.78 9.98
N ASN A 172 10.45 32.07 9.89
CA ASN A 172 9.50 32.72 10.80
C ASN A 172 8.12 32.04 10.76
N SER A 173 7.70 31.62 9.58
CA SER A 173 6.47 30.87 9.37
C SER A 173 6.49 29.44 9.92
N SER A 174 7.65 28.77 9.90
CA SER A 174 7.82 27.47 10.56
C SER A 174 7.82 27.60 12.09
N MET A 175 8.34 28.73 12.61
CA MET A 175 8.37 29.03 14.05
C MET A 175 7.01 29.43 14.63
N SER A 176 6.05 29.87 13.80
CA SER A 176 4.69 30.21 14.25
C SER A 176 3.80 28.98 14.49
N LEU A 177 4.21 27.79 14.05
CA LEU A 177 3.47 26.55 14.25
C LEU A 177 3.44 26.12 15.72
N LEU A 178 2.49 25.24 16.05
CA LEU A 178 2.41 24.63 17.38
C LEU A 178 3.48 23.55 17.59
N GLU A 179 4.01 23.48 18.81
CA GLU A 179 4.90 22.38 19.23
C GLU A 179 4.19 21.03 19.33
N GLN A 180 2.89 21.06 19.62
CA GLN A 180 2.02 19.89 19.68
C GLN A 180 0.68 20.25 19.03
N ARG A 181 0.24 19.43 18.07
CA ARG A 181 -1.07 19.62 17.45
C ARG A 181 -2.18 19.08 18.34
N ASN A 182 -3.36 19.68 18.21
CA ASN A 182 -4.57 19.09 18.78
C ASN A 182 -5.04 17.90 17.93
N PRO A 183 -5.69 16.88 18.54
CA PRO A 183 -6.38 15.85 17.77
C PRO A 183 -7.39 16.46 16.80
N GLU A 184 -7.52 15.83 15.64
CA GLU A 184 -8.49 16.17 14.61
C GLU A 184 -9.71 15.24 14.67
N TYR A 185 -10.85 15.77 14.26
CA TYR A 185 -12.12 15.04 14.22
C TYR A 185 -12.68 15.13 12.82
N TYR A 186 -13.17 14.00 12.31
CA TYR A 186 -13.62 13.91 10.93
C TYR A 186 -15.00 13.32 10.82
N VAL A 187 -15.80 13.89 9.92
CA VAL A 187 -17.11 13.39 9.53
C VAL A 187 -17.04 12.79 8.13
N ASN A 188 -17.73 11.68 7.88
CA ASN A 188 -17.80 11.09 6.56
C ASN A 188 -18.75 11.90 5.67
N ILE A 189 -18.21 12.53 4.61
CA ILE A 189 -18.97 13.37 3.68
C ILE A 189 -19.06 12.77 2.27
N LYS A 190 -18.75 11.47 2.10
CA LYS A 190 -18.74 10.84 0.78
C LYS A 190 -20.08 10.96 0.01
N HIS A 191 -21.18 11.16 0.73
CA HIS A 191 -22.51 11.39 0.15
C HIS A 191 -22.73 12.81 -0.38
N LYS A 192 -21.91 13.79 0.04
CA LYS A 192 -21.95 15.19 -0.40
C LYS A 192 -20.86 15.50 -1.42
N ASP A 193 -19.72 14.83 -1.31
CA ASP A 193 -18.54 15.05 -2.13
C ASP A 193 -17.93 13.71 -2.55
N ASN A 194 -17.91 13.43 -3.85
CA ASN A 194 -17.37 12.17 -4.39
C ASN A 194 -15.84 12.13 -4.36
N GLU A 195 -15.18 13.28 -4.25
CA GLU A 195 -13.73 13.42 -4.19
C GLU A 195 -13.22 13.32 -2.74
N LYS A 196 -14.03 13.79 -1.78
CA LYS A 196 -13.69 13.77 -0.35
C LYS A 196 -14.48 12.73 0.43
N LYS A 197 -13.76 11.79 1.04
CA LYS A 197 -14.38 10.81 1.96
C LYS A 197 -14.68 11.40 3.34
N TYR A 198 -13.82 12.29 3.83
CA TYR A 198 -13.87 12.84 5.17
C TYR A 198 -13.66 14.34 5.10
N ASP A 199 -14.33 15.08 5.99
CA ASP A 199 -14.10 16.50 6.22
C ASP A 199 -13.69 16.76 7.66
N LEU A 200 -12.90 17.81 7.88
CA LEU A 200 -12.45 18.22 9.19
C LEU A 200 -13.59 18.95 9.92
N ILE A 201 -13.92 18.49 11.13
CA ILE A 201 -14.83 19.19 12.02
C ILE A 201 -13.97 20.13 12.88
N SER A 202 -14.26 21.43 12.86
CA SER A 202 -13.65 22.34 13.82
C SER A 202 -14.14 21.94 15.22
N ALA A 203 -13.25 21.33 16.01
CA ALA A 203 -13.46 21.21 17.44
C ALA A 203 -13.24 22.59 18.06
N GLN A 204 -14.12 23.56 17.77
CA GLN A 204 -14.21 24.75 18.59
C GLN A 204 -14.72 24.28 19.96
N THR A 205 -13.88 24.47 20.95
CA THR A 205 -14.06 24.15 22.36
C THR A 205 -15.52 24.30 22.81
N GLY A 206 -16.22 23.17 23.00
CA GLY A 206 -17.56 23.14 23.59
C GLY A 206 -18.74 23.43 22.65
N ILE A 207 -18.51 23.61 21.34
CA ILE A 207 -19.61 23.88 20.39
C ILE A 207 -20.17 22.57 19.87
N SER A 208 -21.48 22.38 20.08
CA SER A 208 -22.34 21.42 19.41
C SER A 208 -21.90 21.18 17.97
N PHE A 209 -21.78 19.91 17.56
CA PHE A 209 -21.52 19.52 16.17
C PHE A 209 -22.34 20.42 15.22
N PRO A 210 -21.74 20.91 14.11
CA PRO A 210 -22.42 21.85 13.23
C PRO A 210 -23.82 21.34 12.93
N SER A 211 -24.82 22.16 13.26
CA SER A 211 -26.24 21.84 13.12
C SER A 211 -26.47 21.40 11.68
N GLY A 212 -26.71 20.09 11.47
CA GLY A 212 -26.79 19.50 10.14
C GLY A 212 -25.94 18.25 9.91
N ILE A 213 -25.16 17.78 10.89
CA ILE A 213 -24.66 16.40 10.87
C ILE A 213 -25.82 15.46 11.26
N PRO A 214 -26.28 14.55 10.39
CA PRO A 214 -27.35 13.63 10.71
C PRO A 214 -27.06 12.83 11.98
N THR A 215 -28.06 12.66 12.84
CA THR A 215 -27.97 11.79 14.02
C THR A 215 -27.51 10.40 13.60
N GLY A 216 -26.47 9.87 14.26
CA GLY A 216 -25.86 8.59 13.91
C GLY A 216 -24.69 8.65 12.93
N THR A 217 -24.29 9.83 12.45
CA THR A 217 -23.08 9.94 11.63
C THR A 217 -21.83 9.59 12.44
N SER A 218 -21.08 8.57 12.02
CA SER A 218 -19.84 8.15 12.67
C SER A 218 -18.77 9.24 12.59
N ILE A 219 -18.31 9.73 13.73
CA ILE A 219 -17.17 10.66 13.82
C ILE A 219 -15.91 9.84 14.05
N LYS A 220 -14.86 10.15 13.29
CA LYS A 220 -13.54 9.56 13.49
C LYS A 220 -12.62 10.57 14.16
N LYS A 221 -12.00 10.17 15.27
CA LYS A 221 -10.95 10.93 15.94
C LYS A 221 -9.59 10.48 15.42
N SER A 222 -8.67 11.41 15.19
CA SER A 222 -7.27 11.10 14.93
C SER A 222 -6.58 10.54 16.18
N LEU A 223 -5.32 10.13 16.03
CA LEU A 223 -4.44 9.95 17.19
C LEU A 223 -4.33 11.24 18.02
N VAL A 224 -3.90 11.10 19.27
CA VAL A 224 -3.52 12.22 20.14
C VAL A 224 -2.02 12.47 19.94
N PRO A 225 -1.60 13.62 19.37
CA PRO A 225 -0.18 13.91 19.18
C PRO A 225 0.55 13.94 20.51
N ALA A 226 1.73 13.32 20.57
CA ALA A 226 2.62 13.35 21.72
C ALA A 226 3.15 14.78 21.98
N PRO A 227 3.56 15.10 23.21
CA PRO A 227 4.21 16.36 23.52
C PRO A 227 5.41 16.60 22.60
N GLN A 228 5.58 17.86 22.16
CA GLN A 228 6.67 18.27 21.26
C GLN A 228 6.76 17.46 19.96
N SER A 229 5.70 16.76 19.53
CA SER A 229 5.74 15.94 18.30
C SER A 229 5.29 16.70 17.04
N GLY A 230 4.81 17.94 17.20
CA GLY A 230 4.41 18.83 16.11
C GLY A 230 5.57 19.27 15.22
N PHE A 231 5.31 20.22 14.34
CA PHE A 231 6.21 20.56 13.22
C PHE A 231 6.99 21.86 13.40
N ARG A 232 6.73 22.62 14.47
CA ARG A 232 7.40 23.90 14.76
C ARG A 232 8.91 23.76 14.71
N GLY A 233 9.54 24.45 13.76
CA GLY A 233 10.99 24.51 13.65
C GLY A 233 11.69 23.18 13.44
N LYS A 234 11.06 22.28 12.68
CA LYS A 234 11.64 20.97 12.38
C LYS A 234 11.86 20.79 10.90
N LEU A 235 13.04 20.30 10.57
CA LEU A 235 13.48 19.92 9.25
C LEU A 235 13.62 18.40 9.20
N LEU A 236 12.94 17.76 8.26
CA LEU A 236 13.17 16.37 7.94
C LEU A 236 14.01 16.28 6.67
N VAL A 237 15.26 15.88 6.85
CA VAL A 237 16.20 15.66 5.76
C VAL A 237 16.02 14.25 5.21
N ILE A 238 15.77 14.14 3.91
CA ILE A 238 15.64 12.87 3.19
C ILE A 238 16.93 12.65 2.41
N LYS A 239 17.72 11.66 2.83
CA LYS A 239 19.01 11.35 2.22
C LYS A 239 18.81 10.73 0.84
N GLN A 240 19.78 10.88 -0.05
CA GLN A 240 19.80 10.13 -1.31
C GLN A 240 19.76 8.63 -1.01
N PRO A 241 18.73 7.89 -1.46
CA PRO A 241 18.58 6.51 -1.06
C PRO A 241 19.56 5.60 -1.84
N GLN A 242 19.78 4.39 -1.32
CA GLN A 242 20.37 3.32 -2.11
C GLN A 242 19.24 2.49 -2.72
N LEU A 243 19.31 2.20 -4.02
CA LEU A 243 18.25 1.48 -4.75
C LEU A 243 17.90 0.14 -4.07
N GLN A 244 18.89 -0.59 -3.59
CA GLN A 244 18.68 -1.88 -2.92
C GLN A 244 17.84 -1.75 -1.64
N ASN A 245 18.06 -0.70 -0.85
CA ASN A 245 17.28 -0.44 0.37
C ASN A 245 15.82 -0.15 0.05
N ILE A 246 15.57 0.65 -1.01
CA ILE A 246 14.22 0.97 -1.49
C ILE A 246 13.50 -0.31 -1.95
N LEU A 247 14.15 -1.12 -2.79
CA LEU A 247 13.55 -2.34 -3.31
C LEU A 247 13.26 -3.35 -2.19
N ALA A 248 14.21 -3.55 -1.27
CA ALA A 248 14.03 -4.45 -0.14
C ALA A 248 12.87 -3.99 0.78
N ALA A 249 12.84 -2.70 1.16
CA ALA A 249 11.79 -2.18 2.02
C ALA A 249 10.39 -2.30 1.39
N ARG A 250 10.28 -2.01 0.09
CA ARG A 250 9.01 -2.12 -0.64
C ARG A 250 8.57 -3.55 -0.83
N ASN A 251 9.48 -4.48 -1.08
CA ASN A 251 9.15 -5.90 -1.13
C ASN A 251 8.54 -6.36 0.20
N ARG A 252 9.11 -5.96 1.34
CA ARG A 252 8.51 -6.24 2.67
C ARG A 252 7.10 -5.67 2.82
N LEU A 253 6.88 -4.43 2.37
CA LEU A 253 5.54 -3.82 2.41
C LEU A 253 4.52 -4.62 1.57
N LEU A 254 4.91 -5.05 0.37
CA LEU A 254 4.07 -5.86 -0.51
C LEU A 254 3.74 -7.22 0.11
N ILE A 255 4.73 -7.88 0.71
CA ILE A 255 4.55 -9.14 1.43
C ILE A 255 3.58 -8.95 2.60
N GLY A 256 3.73 -7.88 3.37
CA GLY A 256 2.84 -7.54 4.48
C GLY A 256 1.37 -7.38 4.07
N ASP A 257 1.08 -6.68 2.98
CA ASP A 257 -0.29 -6.51 2.45
C ASP A 257 -0.88 -7.86 1.97
N HIS A 258 -0.03 -8.79 1.53
CA HIS A 258 -0.45 -10.12 1.07
C HIS A 258 -0.51 -11.17 2.18
N LYS A 259 0.17 -10.98 3.31
CA LYS A 259 0.31 -11.98 4.38
C LYS A 259 -1.04 -12.49 4.88
N GLU A 260 -1.98 -11.59 5.17
CA GLU A 260 -3.32 -12.00 5.64
C GLU A 260 -4.10 -12.78 4.58
N ILE A 261 -3.99 -12.39 3.30
CA ILE A 261 -4.66 -13.08 2.19
C ILE A 261 -4.06 -14.48 2.02
N ILE A 262 -2.74 -14.60 2.06
CA ILE A 262 -2.03 -15.87 1.92
C ILE A 262 -2.37 -16.81 3.08
N ILE A 263 -2.38 -16.32 4.32
CA ILE A 263 -2.79 -17.11 5.50
C ILE A 263 -4.22 -17.64 5.31
N LYS A 264 -5.18 -16.80 4.92
CA LYS A 264 -6.57 -17.25 4.66
C LYS A 264 -6.66 -18.27 3.53
N LEU A 265 -5.87 -18.13 2.47
CA LEU A 265 -5.82 -19.11 1.39
C LEU A 265 -5.25 -20.46 1.88
N LEU A 266 -4.20 -20.42 2.70
CA LEU A 266 -3.57 -21.61 3.29
C LEU A 266 -4.50 -22.31 4.31
N GLU A 267 -5.25 -21.57 5.12
CA GLU A 267 -6.25 -22.15 6.03
C GLU A 267 -7.36 -22.87 5.26
N ASN A 268 -7.84 -22.27 4.17
CA ASN A 268 -8.89 -22.87 3.34
C ASN A 268 -8.45 -24.19 2.69
N ILE A 269 -7.22 -24.26 2.16
CA ILE A 269 -6.69 -25.51 1.59
C ILE A 269 -6.41 -26.54 2.68
N LYS A 270 -5.97 -26.08 3.87
CA LYS A 270 -5.70 -26.93 5.03
C LYS A 270 -6.94 -27.68 5.51
N ILE A 271 -8.09 -27.01 5.60
CA ILE A 271 -9.36 -27.66 5.95
C ILE A 271 -9.61 -28.87 5.03
N LYS A 272 -9.33 -28.72 3.74
CA LYS A 272 -9.53 -29.78 2.76
C LYS A 272 -8.50 -30.89 2.87
N THR A 273 -7.22 -30.56 3.05
CA THR A 273 -6.18 -31.57 3.22
C THR A 273 -6.40 -32.37 4.51
N ASP A 274 -6.77 -31.73 5.61
CA ASP A 274 -7.07 -32.38 6.89
C ASP A 274 -8.27 -33.33 6.76
N GLU A 275 -9.31 -32.95 6.01
CA GLU A 275 -10.45 -33.83 5.69
C GLU A 275 -9.99 -35.10 4.94
N LEU A 276 -9.16 -34.93 3.89
CA LEU A 276 -8.66 -36.05 3.08
C LEU A 276 -7.72 -36.95 3.88
N ILE A 277 -6.85 -36.38 4.72
CA ILE A 277 -5.97 -37.12 5.63
C ILE A 277 -6.81 -37.93 6.62
N LYS A 278 -7.80 -37.30 7.26
CA LYS A 278 -8.69 -37.97 8.23
C LYS A 278 -9.46 -39.12 7.57
N LYS A 279 -9.95 -38.94 6.34
CA LYS A 279 -10.62 -40.01 5.59
C LYS A 279 -9.66 -41.12 5.18
N GLY A 280 -8.45 -40.78 4.73
CA GLY A 280 -7.41 -41.76 4.36
C GLY A 280 -6.91 -42.60 5.53
N ASN A 281 -7.01 -42.10 6.76
CA ASN A 281 -6.65 -42.84 7.97
C ASN A 281 -7.74 -43.81 8.48
N LYS A 282 -8.95 -43.79 7.91
CA LYS A 282 -10.02 -44.74 8.30
C LYS A 282 -9.74 -46.11 7.68
N LYS A 283 -9.76 -47.17 8.51
CA LYS A 283 -9.48 -48.55 8.09
C LYS A 283 -10.67 -49.30 7.45
N ASN A 284 -11.82 -48.66 7.26
CA ASN A 284 -13.01 -49.32 6.72
C ASN A 284 -12.95 -49.43 5.18
N LYS A 285 -13.44 -50.55 4.60
CA LYS A 285 -13.44 -50.85 3.15
C LYS A 285 -13.76 -49.68 2.21
N PRO A 286 -14.79 -48.83 2.44
CA PRO A 286 -15.11 -47.72 1.52
C PRO A 286 -14.07 -46.59 1.51
N PHE A 287 -13.03 -46.63 2.36
CA PHE A 287 -11.98 -45.61 2.46
C PHE A 287 -10.62 -46.06 1.94
N TYR A 288 -10.49 -47.25 1.35
CA TYR A 288 -9.22 -47.69 0.77
C TYR A 288 -8.73 -46.74 -0.34
N ASP A 289 -9.67 -46.23 -1.16
CA ASP A 289 -9.38 -45.26 -2.22
C ASP A 289 -8.95 -43.89 -1.67
N TYR A 290 -9.28 -43.59 -0.42
CA TYR A 290 -8.86 -42.36 0.26
C TYR A 290 -7.42 -42.42 0.77
N GLN A 291 -6.80 -43.59 0.88
CA GLN A 291 -5.43 -43.68 1.43
C GLN A 291 -4.41 -42.94 0.56
N LYS A 292 -4.50 -43.09 -0.76
CA LYS A 292 -3.60 -42.40 -1.70
C LYS A 292 -3.84 -40.89 -1.68
N ALA A 293 -5.10 -40.46 -1.72
CA ALA A 293 -5.47 -39.05 -1.61
C ALA A 293 -5.04 -38.44 -0.27
N GLY A 294 -5.18 -39.16 0.85
CA GLY A 294 -4.74 -38.74 2.17
C GLY A 294 -3.22 -38.59 2.26
N LYS A 295 -2.44 -39.50 1.68
CA LYS A 295 -0.97 -39.37 1.59
C LYS A 295 -0.56 -38.18 0.73
N ALA A 296 -1.21 -37.97 -0.42
CA ALA A 296 -0.97 -36.82 -1.28
C ALA A 296 -1.33 -35.50 -0.56
N ALA A 297 -2.43 -35.47 0.19
CA ALA A 297 -2.85 -34.33 0.99
C ALA A 297 -1.87 -34.00 2.12
N LEU A 298 -1.34 -35.01 2.82
CA LEU A 298 -0.31 -34.80 3.84
C LEU A 298 0.98 -34.24 3.25
N LYS A 299 1.39 -34.75 2.08
CA LYS A 299 2.58 -34.23 1.39
C LYS A 299 2.36 -32.78 0.96
N LEU A 300 1.20 -32.47 0.40
CA LEU A 300 0.81 -31.12 0.00
C LEU A 300 0.82 -30.15 1.20
N ASP A 301 0.13 -30.50 2.28
CA ASP A 301 0.07 -29.67 3.51
C ASP A 301 1.48 -29.36 4.04
N LYS A 302 2.36 -30.37 4.10
CA LYS A 302 3.76 -30.18 4.51
C LYS A 302 4.53 -29.22 3.59
N GLN A 303 4.39 -29.37 2.27
CA GLN A 303 5.10 -28.54 1.30
C GLN A 303 4.59 -27.09 1.33
N LEU A 304 3.28 -26.88 1.37
CA LEU A 304 2.69 -25.55 1.46
C LEU A 304 3.05 -24.86 2.79
N THR A 305 3.04 -25.59 3.91
CA THR A 305 3.44 -25.05 5.21
C THR A 305 4.91 -24.65 5.22
N ALA A 306 5.79 -25.47 4.65
CA ALA A 306 7.22 -25.15 4.55
C ALA A 306 7.46 -23.90 3.69
N ALA A 307 6.86 -23.84 2.49
CA ALA A 307 6.95 -22.68 1.60
C ALA A 307 6.40 -21.41 2.27
N ALA A 308 5.29 -21.52 3.01
CA ALA A 308 4.69 -20.41 3.73
C ALA A 308 5.59 -19.89 4.86
N LYS A 309 6.24 -20.79 5.61
CA LYS A 309 7.21 -20.39 6.65
C LYS A 309 8.39 -19.61 6.03
N GLN A 310 8.98 -20.15 4.97
CA GLN A 310 10.09 -19.50 4.28
C GLN A 310 9.71 -18.13 3.71
N PHE A 311 8.48 -17.99 3.20
CA PHE A 311 8.00 -16.74 2.61
C PHE A 311 7.52 -15.70 3.64
N LEU A 312 6.78 -16.12 4.67
CA LEU A 312 6.08 -15.20 5.60
C LEU A 312 6.85 -14.88 6.87
N ASP A 313 7.75 -15.77 7.28
CA ASP A 313 8.42 -15.70 8.59
C ASP A 313 9.94 -15.53 8.44
N ASP A 314 10.55 -16.23 7.47
CA ASP A 314 12.01 -16.20 7.29
C ASP A 314 12.47 -15.17 6.22
N ASP A 315 11.54 -14.59 5.45
CA ASP A 315 11.82 -13.71 4.28
C ASP A 315 12.81 -14.35 3.27
N GLU A 316 12.88 -15.69 3.21
CA GLU A 316 13.80 -16.46 2.35
C GLU A 316 13.34 -16.56 0.90
N LEU A 317 12.05 -16.35 0.63
CA LEU A 317 11.46 -16.46 -0.71
C LEU A 317 10.89 -15.13 -1.18
N THR A 318 11.04 -14.86 -2.48
CA THR A 318 10.21 -13.87 -3.17
C THR A 318 8.78 -14.39 -3.36
N LEU A 319 7.83 -13.49 -3.65
CA LEU A 319 6.44 -13.89 -3.92
C LEU A 319 6.34 -14.85 -5.12
N GLU A 320 7.16 -14.65 -6.15
CA GLU A 320 7.16 -15.51 -7.35
C GLU A 320 7.75 -16.89 -7.06
N GLU A 321 8.82 -16.98 -6.26
CA GLU A 321 9.35 -18.27 -5.80
C GLU A 321 8.36 -19.01 -4.91
N PHE A 322 7.69 -18.30 -3.99
CA PHE A 322 6.61 -18.86 -3.17
C PHE A 322 5.47 -19.41 -4.03
N LYS A 323 4.99 -18.64 -5.03
CA LYS A 323 3.98 -19.09 -6.00
C LYS A 323 4.43 -20.35 -6.75
N HIS A 324 5.67 -20.36 -7.22
CA HIS A 324 6.23 -21.48 -7.96
C HIS A 324 6.32 -22.76 -7.11
N GLN A 325 6.74 -22.63 -5.84
CA GLN A 325 6.76 -23.76 -4.90
C GLN A 325 5.35 -24.29 -4.63
N CYS A 326 4.37 -23.39 -4.42
CA CYS A 326 2.97 -23.75 -4.23
C CYS A 326 2.41 -24.50 -5.45
N GLU A 327 2.65 -23.95 -6.65
CA GLU A 327 2.24 -24.55 -7.92
C GLU A 327 2.83 -25.96 -8.10
N THR A 328 4.12 -26.11 -7.84
CA THR A 328 4.82 -27.39 -7.92
C THR A 328 4.22 -28.43 -6.97
N ALA A 329 3.98 -28.05 -5.70
CA ALA A 329 3.36 -28.93 -4.71
C ALA A 329 1.94 -29.33 -5.12
N ILE A 330 1.16 -28.37 -5.62
CA ILE A 330 -0.21 -28.59 -6.09
C ILE A 330 -0.26 -29.53 -7.30
N ASN A 331 0.59 -29.30 -8.29
CA ASN A 331 0.66 -30.13 -9.50
C ASN A 331 1.05 -31.58 -9.16
N ALA A 332 1.87 -31.79 -8.13
CA ALA A 332 2.20 -33.13 -7.64
C ALA A 332 1.02 -33.85 -6.96
N ALA A 333 0.14 -33.11 -6.26
CA ALA A 333 -1.03 -33.68 -5.57
C ALA A 333 -2.25 -33.87 -6.49
N LYS A 334 -2.36 -33.06 -7.54
CA LYS A 334 -3.51 -32.99 -8.46
C LYS A 334 -3.96 -34.34 -9.04
N PRO A 335 -3.07 -35.24 -9.49
CA PRO A 335 -3.48 -36.53 -10.05
C PRO A 335 -4.23 -37.42 -9.05
N GLU A 336 -3.83 -37.42 -7.78
CA GLU A 336 -4.49 -38.23 -6.74
C GLU A 336 -5.82 -37.61 -6.29
N PHE A 337 -5.92 -36.27 -6.28
CA PHE A 337 -7.14 -35.57 -5.89
C PHE A 337 -8.25 -35.69 -6.95
N ALA A 338 -7.85 -35.82 -8.23
CA ALA A 338 -8.76 -36.10 -9.34
C ALA A 338 -9.36 -37.52 -9.28
N LYS A 339 -8.62 -38.50 -8.74
CA LYS A 339 -9.06 -39.91 -8.68
C LYS A 339 -10.08 -40.18 -7.57
N HIS A 340 -10.14 -39.36 -6.52
CA HIS A 340 -10.78 -39.75 -5.25
C HIS A 340 -12.32 -39.50 -5.13
N ARG A 341 -13.04 -39.13 -6.21
CA ARG A 341 -14.52 -39.17 -6.20
C ARG A 341 -15.07 -40.02 -7.33
N GLY A 342 -15.69 -41.13 -6.91
CA GLY A 342 -16.40 -42.09 -7.73
C GLY A 342 -17.58 -41.49 -8.47
N TRP A 343 -17.54 -41.62 -9.79
CA TRP A 343 -18.75 -41.76 -10.63
C TRP A 343 -19.69 -42.84 -10.06
N HIS A 344 -19.16 -43.77 -9.26
CA HIS A 344 -19.87 -44.91 -8.67
C HIS A 344 -20.83 -44.59 -7.51
N GLN A 345 -20.97 -43.34 -7.07
CA GLN A 345 -21.96 -42.95 -6.04
C GLN A 345 -23.13 -42.11 -6.57
N ILE A 346 -23.19 -41.86 -7.89
CA ILE A 346 -24.46 -41.49 -8.51
C ILE A 346 -25.33 -42.75 -8.42
N ASN A 347 -26.41 -42.69 -7.63
CA ASN A 347 -27.35 -43.79 -7.42
C ASN A 347 -27.66 -44.44 -8.80
N SER A 348 -27.62 -45.77 -8.93
CA SER A 348 -27.67 -46.42 -10.26
C SER A 348 -28.89 -45.93 -11.06
N THR A 349 -30.00 -45.65 -10.38
CA THR A 349 -31.23 -45.06 -10.90
C THR A 349 -31.05 -43.70 -11.56
N LEU A 350 -30.21 -42.81 -11.01
CA LEU A 350 -29.94 -41.48 -11.58
C LEU A 350 -28.99 -41.57 -12.78
N ARG A 351 -28.08 -42.56 -12.79
CA ARG A 351 -27.23 -42.88 -13.94
C ARG A 351 -28.05 -43.45 -15.09
N THR A 352 -29.00 -44.33 -14.80
CA THR A 352 -29.99 -44.83 -15.77
C THR A 352 -30.90 -43.71 -16.27
N PHE A 353 -31.32 -42.77 -15.41
CA PHE A 353 -32.12 -41.61 -15.83
C PHE A 353 -31.34 -40.65 -16.76
N LEU A 354 -30.05 -40.44 -16.50
CA LEU A 354 -29.19 -39.60 -17.34
C LEU A 354 -28.84 -40.26 -18.68
N GLU A 355 -28.66 -41.59 -18.71
CA GLU A 355 -28.49 -42.36 -19.95
C GLU A 355 -29.79 -42.37 -20.77
N VAL A 356 -30.95 -42.48 -20.12
CA VAL A 356 -32.27 -42.41 -20.78
C VAL A 356 -32.60 -41.00 -21.29
N LEU A 357 -32.23 -39.95 -20.55
CA LEU A 357 -32.41 -38.56 -21.01
C LEU A 357 -31.47 -38.19 -22.16
N ALA A 358 -30.25 -38.74 -22.20
CA ALA A 358 -29.34 -38.56 -23.32
C ALA A 358 -29.83 -39.24 -24.62
N ILE A 359 -30.67 -40.27 -24.50
CA ILE A 359 -31.29 -40.98 -25.64
C ILE A 359 -32.62 -40.31 -26.06
N LEU A 360 -33.38 -39.72 -25.13
CA LEU A 360 -34.72 -39.15 -25.39
C LEU A 360 -34.75 -37.65 -25.71
N SER A 361 -33.67 -36.90 -25.52
CA SER A 361 -33.64 -35.48 -25.84
C SER A 361 -33.29 -35.24 -27.31
N ILE A 362 -34.32 -35.16 -28.18
CA ILE A 362 -34.19 -34.74 -29.59
C ILE A 362 -33.86 -33.22 -29.71
N VAL A 363 -33.98 -32.45 -28.62
CA VAL A 363 -33.86 -30.98 -28.62
C VAL A 363 -32.42 -30.44 -28.50
N PRO A 364 -31.47 -31.02 -27.74
CA PRO A 364 -30.10 -30.50 -27.67
C PRO A 364 -29.30 -30.66 -28.99
N ALA A 365 -29.77 -31.49 -29.93
CA ALA A 365 -29.03 -31.78 -31.17
C ALA A 365 -28.96 -30.56 -32.09
N ILE A 366 -29.97 -29.71 -32.02
CA ILE A 366 -30.08 -28.50 -32.84
C ILE A 366 -29.23 -27.37 -32.25
N MET A 367 -29.13 -27.23 -30.92
CA MET A 367 -28.28 -26.20 -30.31
C MET A 367 -26.78 -26.54 -30.33
N VAL A 368 -26.41 -27.81 -30.21
CA VAL A 368 -25.00 -28.25 -30.26
C VAL A 368 -24.43 -28.21 -31.68
N ALA A 369 -25.26 -28.34 -32.71
CA ALA A 369 -24.85 -28.20 -34.12
C ALA A 369 -24.49 -26.74 -34.51
N ILE A 370 -25.05 -25.75 -33.81
CA ILE A 370 -24.89 -24.33 -34.17
C ILE A 370 -23.74 -23.65 -33.39
N GLY A 371 -23.37 -24.16 -32.20
CA GLY A 371 -22.47 -23.44 -31.29
C GLY A 371 -21.03 -23.98 -31.15
N THR A 372 -20.74 -25.23 -31.52
CA THR A 372 -19.44 -25.83 -31.15
C THR A 372 -18.82 -26.66 -32.28
N LYS A 373 -17.66 -26.24 -32.79
CA LYS A 373 -16.80 -27.02 -33.72
C LYS A 373 -16.27 -28.34 -33.13
N ARG A 374 -16.67 -28.70 -31.90
CA ARG A 374 -16.38 -29.97 -31.23
C ARG A 374 -17.71 -30.44 -30.63
N GLY A 375 -18.34 -31.44 -31.24
CA GLY A 375 -19.69 -31.91 -30.89
C GLY A 375 -19.85 -32.40 -29.44
N TYR A 376 -21.00 -33.05 -29.17
CA TYR A 376 -21.50 -33.54 -27.88
C TYR A 376 -20.49 -34.11 -26.87
N GLN A 377 -19.37 -34.66 -27.34
CA GLN A 377 -18.30 -35.21 -26.51
C GLN A 377 -17.69 -34.18 -25.54
N GLY A 378 -17.77 -32.88 -25.81
CA GLY A 378 -17.15 -31.84 -24.97
C GLY A 378 -17.99 -31.31 -23.80
N ILE A 379 -19.30 -31.60 -23.75
CA ILE A 379 -20.22 -30.95 -22.80
C ILE A 379 -20.83 -31.96 -21.82
N PHE A 380 -21.18 -33.18 -22.27
CA PHE A 380 -21.82 -34.19 -21.43
C PHE A 380 -20.87 -35.18 -20.75
N PHE A 381 -19.62 -35.29 -21.23
CA PHE A 381 -18.63 -36.25 -20.72
C PHE A 381 -17.47 -35.60 -19.97
N LYS A 382 -17.53 -34.29 -19.68
CA LYS A 382 -16.57 -33.68 -18.74
C LYS A 382 -16.88 -34.21 -17.36
N THR A 383 -15.99 -35.05 -16.84
CA THR A 383 -16.05 -35.49 -15.45
C THR A 383 -16.09 -34.24 -14.57
N PRO A 384 -17.15 -34.02 -13.77
CA PRO A 384 -17.22 -32.85 -12.91
C PRO A 384 -16.00 -32.83 -11.99
N LYS A 385 -15.44 -31.64 -11.78
CA LYS A 385 -14.26 -31.51 -10.93
C LYS A 385 -14.62 -31.95 -9.51
N THR A 386 -13.68 -32.61 -8.85
CA THR A 386 -13.87 -32.94 -7.44
C THR A 386 -13.78 -31.66 -6.63
N ASP A 387 -14.51 -31.55 -5.53
CA ASP A 387 -14.43 -30.40 -4.62
C ASP A 387 -12.97 -30.11 -4.19
N ALA A 388 -12.15 -31.16 -3.99
CA ALA A 388 -10.72 -30.98 -3.72
C ALA A 388 -9.95 -30.34 -4.90
N ALA A 389 -10.25 -30.75 -6.14
CA ALA A 389 -9.65 -30.16 -7.34
C ALA A 389 -10.09 -28.69 -7.53
N GLU A 390 -11.38 -28.38 -7.31
CA GLU A 390 -11.90 -27.02 -7.38
C GLU A 390 -11.25 -26.09 -6.35
N LYS A 391 -11.10 -26.55 -5.09
CA LYS A 391 -10.45 -25.77 -4.03
C LYS A 391 -8.97 -25.49 -4.33
N ILE A 392 -8.24 -26.47 -4.87
CA ILE A 392 -6.85 -26.29 -5.31
C ILE A 392 -6.75 -25.27 -6.44
N GLU A 393 -7.61 -25.37 -7.45
CA GLU A 393 -7.60 -24.43 -8.58
C GLU A 393 -7.96 -23.02 -8.13
N SER A 394 -8.97 -22.88 -7.26
CA SER A 394 -9.34 -21.59 -6.67
C SER A 394 -8.21 -21.00 -5.82
N PHE A 395 -7.49 -21.82 -5.05
CA PHE A 395 -6.29 -21.40 -4.32
C PHE A 395 -5.26 -20.80 -5.28
N MET A 396 -4.90 -21.52 -6.36
CA MET A 396 -3.91 -21.05 -7.34
C MET A 396 -4.38 -19.79 -8.08
N GLU A 397 -5.65 -19.73 -8.48
CA GLU A 397 -6.20 -18.55 -9.16
C GLU A 397 -6.11 -17.32 -8.25
N ASN A 398 -6.47 -17.46 -6.98
CA ASN A 398 -6.41 -16.35 -6.02
C ASN A 398 -4.97 -15.98 -5.65
N LEU A 399 -4.07 -16.96 -5.55
CA LEU A 399 -2.66 -16.72 -5.32
C LEU A 399 -2.01 -15.97 -6.50
N ASN A 400 -2.36 -16.33 -7.74
CA ASN A 400 -1.89 -15.68 -8.95
C ASN A 400 -2.45 -14.27 -9.17
N LYS A 401 -3.55 -13.91 -8.49
CA LYS A 401 -4.07 -12.53 -8.47
C LYS A 401 -3.25 -11.59 -7.60
N LEU A 402 -2.41 -12.12 -6.69
CA LEU A 402 -1.47 -11.30 -5.92
C LEU A 402 -0.37 -10.80 -6.87
N ARG A 403 -0.15 -9.49 -6.90
CA ARG A 403 0.75 -8.82 -7.87
C ARG A 403 1.89 -8.09 -7.19
#